data_AF-A0A8C5UBD7-F1
#
_entry.id   AF-A0A8C5UBD7-F1
#
_cell.length_a   1.000
_cell.length_b   1.000
_cell.length_c   1.000
_cell.angle_alpha   90.00
_cell.angle_beta   90.00
_cell.angle_gamma   90.00
#
_symmetry.space_group_name_H-M   'P 1'
#
loop_
_entity.id
_entity.type
_entity.pdbx_description
1 polymer ?
#
loop_
_entity_poly.entity_id
_entity_poly.type
_entity_poly.pdbx_seq_one_letter_code
_entity_poly.pdbx_strand_id
1 'polypeptide(L)'
;MGDQIQFIVEKLNQEPFRKNYNLISFDSLESLQLLQLLSDVLGEIDPKHVVDIREELPEQTAKRMLNLLGILKYKPPGGLSDLSAFRQGLVTGSKPVIHPVLYWLLQRTNELKKRAYLARFLVKLEVPAEFLQDDTVADFNKQYEELMEAFKNLHKEHEQLKISGLSTAEIRRDISAMEEEKDQLSKRVERLKKRVETVQNHQRMLEIARQLRLEKEREESLAQQKQEQKSQVLA
;
A
#
# COMPACT_ATOMS: atom_id res chain seq x y z
N MET A 1 14.59 -22.82 1.32
CA MET A 1 13.25 -23.26 0.85
C MET A 1 12.22 -23.28 1.97
N GLY A 2 12.57 -23.69 3.22
CA GLY A 2 11.65 -23.65 4.36
C GLY A 2 11.05 -22.25 4.63
N ASP A 3 11.90 -21.22 4.65
CA ASP A 3 11.46 -19.83 4.93
C ASP A 3 10.49 -19.29 3.86
N GLN A 4 10.66 -19.68 2.59
CA GLN A 4 9.76 -19.29 1.50
C GLN A 4 8.38 -19.91 1.67
N ILE A 5 8.32 -21.19 2.06
CA ILE A 5 7.05 -21.89 2.29
C ILE A 5 6.35 -21.31 3.52
N GLN A 6 7.09 -21.01 4.58
CA GLN A 6 6.54 -20.36 5.76
C GLN A 6 5.92 -19.00 5.43
N PHE A 7 6.61 -18.17 4.64
CA PHE A 7 6.09 -16.89 4.18
C PHE A 7 4.82 -17.05 3.32
N ILE A 8 4.81 -18.02 2.39
CA ILE A 8 3.63 -18.30 1.55
C ILE A 8 2.43 -18.65 2.43
N VAL A 9 2.60 -19.59 3.36
CA VAL A 9 1.52 -20.03 4.25
C VAL A 9 0.99 -18.88 5.10
N GLU A 10 1.88 -18.07 5.67
CA GLU A 10 1.48 -16.89 6.45
C GLU A 10 0.64 -15.91 5.62
N LYS A 11 1.06 -15.61 4.39
CA LYS A 11 0.34 -14.70 3.50
C LYS A 11 -0.97 -15.25 2.98
N LEU A 12 -1.07 -16.55 2.73
CA LEU A 12 -2.31 -17.20 2.32
C LEU A 12 -3.36 -17.27 3.44
N ASN A 13 -2.93 -17.21 4.70
CA ASN A 13 -3.84 -17.18 5.85
C ASN A 13 -4.35 -15.77 6.16
N GLN A 14 -3.64 -14.74 5.71
CA GLN A 14 -4.07 -13.35 5.81
C GLN A 14 -5.19 -13.02 4.79
N GLU A 15 -5.84 -11.88 4.97
CA GLU A 15 -6.69 -11.30 3.94
C GLU A 15 -5.85 -10.99 2.70
N PRO A 16 -6.36 -11.23 1.48
CA PRO A 16 -7.75 -11.59 1.11
C PRO A 16 -8.04 -13.10 1.02
N PHE A 17 -7.03 -13.98 1.17
CA PHE A 17 -7.13 -15.39 0.80
C PHE A 17 -7.75 -16.29 1.87
N ARG A 18 -7.47 -16.04 3.16
CA ARG A 18 -8.04 -16.74 4.33
C ARG A 18 -8.11 -18.28 4.19
N LYS A 19 -7.05 -18.91 3.66
CA LYS A 19 -7.05 -20.33 3.32
C LYS A 19 -6.75 -21.29 4.50
N ASN A 20 -6.32 -20.77 5.64
CA ASN A 20 -6.05 -21.51 6.89
C ASN A 20 -5.14 -22.76 6.74
N TYR A 21 -4.08 -22.65 5.94
CA TYR A 21 -3.10 -23.71 5.77
C TYR A 21 -2.07 -23.73 6.91
N ASN A 22 -1.60 -24.93 7.25
CA ASN A 22 -0.36 -25.17 8.00
C ASN A 22 0.75 -25.65 7.03
N LEU A 23 2.01 -25.66 7.47
CA LEU A 23 3.15 -26.09 6.64
C LEU A 23 2.95 -27.50 6.05
N ILE A 24 2.45 -28.44 6.85
CA ILE A 24 2.22 -29.83 6.44
C ILE A 24 1.08 -29.90 5.41
N SER A 25 -0.04 -29.23 5.67
CA SER A 25 -1.19 -29.26 4.76
C SER A 25 -0.88 -28.57 3.42
N PHE A 26 -0.04 -27.53 3.45
CA PHE A 26 0.41 -26.84 2.25
C PHE A 26 1.40 -27.72 1.45
N ASP A 27 2.36 -28.36 2.11
CA ASP A 27 3.28 -29.26 1.41
C ASP A 27 2.59 -30.55 0.95
N SER A 28 1.49 -30.98 1.57
CA SER A 28 0.70 -32.11 1.06
C SER A 28 -0.17 -31.78 -0.15
N LEU A 29 -0.22 -30.51 -0.61
CA LEU A 29 -1.05 -30.13 -1.75
C LEU A 29 -0.61 -30.86 -3.03
N GLU A 30 -1.59 -31.48 -3.69
CA GLU A 30 -1.40 -32.11 -4.99
C GLU A 30 -1.20 -31.05 -6.09
N SER A 31 -0.60 -31.45 -7.21
CA SER A 31 -0.31 -30.56 -8.35
C SER A 31 -1.53 -29.78 -8.84
N LEU A 32 -2.70 -30.42 -8.90
CA LEU A 32 -3.94 -29.75 -9.31
C LEU A 32 -4.38 -28.71 -8.27
N GLN A 33 -4.34 -29.05 -6.98
CA GLN A 33 -4.72 -28.12 -5.92
C GLN A 33 -3.76 -26.91 -5.86
N LEU A 34 -2.48 -27.15 -6.10
CA LEU A 34 -1.46 -26.12 -6.13
C LEU A 34 -1.64 -25.18 -7.34
N LEU A 35 -2.06 -25.71 -8.49
CA LEU A 35 -2.43 -24.91 -9.66
C LEU A 35 -3.70 -24.08 -9.41
N GLN A 36 -4.70 -24.64 -8.73
CA GLN A 36 -5.91 -23.90 -8.40
C GLN A 36 -5.57 -22.77 -7.44
N LEU A 37 -4.72 -23.04 -6.44
CA LEU A 37 -4.23 -22.02 -5.52
C LEU A 37 -3.50 -20.89 -6.26
N LEU A 38 -2.65 -21.22 -7.24
CA LEU A 38 -2.02 -20.21 -8.08
C LEU A 38 -3.05 -19.43 -8.90
N SER A 39 -4.06 -20.10 -9.47
CA SER A 39 -5.18 -19.46 -10.18
C SER A 39 -5.93 -18.49 -9.27
N ASP A 40 -6.24 -18.88 -8.04
CA ASP A 40 -6.91 -18.04 -7.04
C ASP A 40 -6.08 -16.79 -6.70
N VAL A 41 -4.76 -16.96 -6.48
CA VAL A 41 -3.83 -15.84 -6.22
C VAL A 41 -3.75 -14.88 -7.40
N LEU A 42 -3.72 -15.42 -8.63
CA LEU A 42 -3.75 -14.60 -9.84
C LEU A 42 -5.11 -13.92 -10.04
N GLY A 43 -6.22 -14.58 -9.68
CA GLY A 43 -7.57 -14.04 -9.73
C GLY A 43 -7.77 -12.87 -8.77
N GLU A 44 -7.12 -12.92 -7.61
CA GLU A 44 -7.08 -11.78 -6.69
C GLU A 44 -6.31 -10.58 -7.27
N ILE A 45 -5.28 -10.83 -8.07
CA ILE A 45 -4.49 -9.76 -8.73
C ILE A 45 -5.24 -9.17 -9.93
N ASP A 46 -5.85 -10.03 -10.74
CA ASP A 46 -6.68 -9.66 -11.89
C ASP A 46 -7.95 -10.53 -11.94
N PRO A 47 -9.13 -9.96 -11.64
CA PRO A 47 -10.40 -10.70 -11.59
C PRO A 47 -10.73 -11.51 -12.85
N LYS A 48 -10.17 -11.16 -14.02
CA LYS A 48 -10.34 -11.95 -15.25
C LYS A 48 -9.75 -13.36 -15.17
N HIS A 49 -8.91 -13.62 -14.17
CA HIS A 49 -8.20 -14.89 -14.00
C HIS A 49 -8.82 -15.78 -12.93
N VAL A 50 -9.97 -15.40 -12.36
CA VAL A 50 -10.79 -16.25 -11.49
C VAL A 50 -11.44 -17.33 -12.36
N VAL A 51 -10.77 -18.47 -12.46
CA VAL A 51 -11.20 -19.63 -13.24
C VAL A 51 -10.91 -20.90 -12.46
N ASP A 52 -11.88 -21.84 -12.48
CA ASP A 52 -11.64 -23.20 -12.02
C ASP A 52 -10.81 -23.94 -13.07
N ILE A 53 -9.61 -24.37 -12.69
CA ILE A 53 -8.69 -25.03 -13.61
C ILE A 53 -9.22 -26.38 -14.13
N ARG A 54 -10.25 -26.95 -13.49
CA ARG A 54 -10.90 -28.20 -13.94
C ARG A 54 -11.74 -27.99 -15.19
N GLU A 55 -12.15 -26.75 -15.45
CA GLU A 55 -12.92 -26.37 -16.64
C GLU A 55 -12.02 -25.99 -17.83
N GLU A 56 -10.70 -25.85 -17.61
CA GLU A 56 -9.71 -25.50 -18.63
C GLU A 56 -8.78 -26.67 -18.96
N LEU A 57 -8.34 -26.75 -20.23
CA LEU A 57 -7.27 -27.67 -20.58
C LEU A 57 -5.94 -27.22 -19.92
N PRO A 58 -5.10 -28.13 -19.41
CA PRO A 58 -3.85 -27.77 -18.71
C PRO A 58 -2.94 -26.82 -19.50
N GLU A 59 -2.90 -26.97 -20.82
CA GLU A 59 -2.13 -26.12 -21.73
C GLU A 59 -2.71 -24.70 -21.85
N GLN A 60 -4.03 -24.57 -21.83
CA GLN A 60 -4.73 -23.28 -21.86
C GLN A 60 -4.53 -22.55 -20.54
N THR A 61 -4.67 -23.25 -19.41
CA THR A 61 -4.38 -22.74 -18.07
C THR A 61 -2.94 -22.23 -17.97
N ALA A 62 -1.96 -23.03 -18.41
CA ALA A 62 -0.56 -22.62 -18.41
C ALA A 62 -0.30 -21.41 -19.30
N LYS A 63 -0.90 -21.34 -20.50
CA LYS A 63 -0.79 -20.16 -21.39
C LYS A 63 -1.38 -18.91 -20.76
N ARG A 64 -2.56 -19.02 -20.13
CA ARG A 64 -3.22 -17.92 -19.42
C ARG A 64 -2.36 -17.40 -18.28
N MET A 65 -1.87 -18.29 -17.41
CA MET A 65 -0.99 -17.94 -16.29
C MET A 65 0.32 -17.31 -16.78
N LEU A 66 0.94 -17.85 -17.84
CA LEU A 66 2.16 -17.31 -18.45
C LEU A 66 1.97 -15.89 -18.99
N ASN A 67 0.87 -15.64 -19.69
CA ASN A 67 0.57 -14.32 -20.23
C ASN A 67 0.46 -13.28 -19.11
N LEU A 68 -0.27 -13.61 -18.03
CA LEU A 68 -0.38 -12.71 -16.88
C LEU A 68 0.96 -12.51 -16.18
N LEU A 69 1.73 -13.57 -15.93
CA LEU A 69 3.06 -13.47 -15.35
C LEU A 69 4.00 -12.60 -16.21
N GLY A 70 3.86 -12.66 -17.54
CA GLY A 70 4.57 -11.79 -18.48
C GLY A 70 4.18 -10.31 -18.37
N ILE A 71 2.89 -10.02 -18.22
CA ILE A 71 2.37 -8.66 -17.96
C ILE A 71 2.91 -8.12 -16.63
N LEU A 72 2.91 -8.98 -15.60
CA LEU A 72 3.45 -8.70 -14.28
C LEU A 72 4.99 -8.57 -14.28
N LYS A 73 5.66 -8.92 -15.38
CA LYS A 73 7.13 -8.96 -15.55
C LYS A 73 7.82 -9.89 -14.55
N TYR A 74 7.19 -11.03 -14.25
CA TYR A 74 7.84 -12.12 -13.55
C TYR A 74 9.02 -12.65 -14.37
N LYS A 75 10.14 -12.93 -13.70
CA LYS A 75 11.32 -13.57 -14.31
C LYS A 75 11.56 -14.90 -13.60
N PRO A 76 11.45 -16.04 -14.30
CA PRO A 76 11.71 -17.35 -13.70
C PRO A 76 13.14 -17.47 -13.16
N PRO A 77 13.33 -18.16 -12.01
CA PRO A 77 14.66 -18.51 -11.53
C PRO A 77 15.30 -19.50 -12.52
N GLY A 78 16.41 -19.11 -13.16
CA GLY A 78 17.05 -19.85 -14.26
C GLY A 78 17.22 -19.05 -15.56
N GLY A 79 16.51 -17.91 -15.69
CA GLY A 79 16.62 -17.04 -16.86
C GLY A 79 15.82 -17.53 -18.08
N LEU A 80 16.14 -17.01 -19.27
CA LEU A 80 15.41 -17.27 -20.52
C LEU A 80 15.68 -18.67 -21.11
N SER A 81 16.73 -19.36 -20.66
CA SER A 81 17.17 -20.65 -21.18
C SER A 81 16.21 -21.79 -20.85
N ASP A 82 15.46 -21.67 -19.74
CA ASP A 82 14.61 -22.74 -19.21
C ASP A 82 13.10 -22.47 -19.37
N LEU A 83 12.71 -21.56 -20.28
CA LEU A 83 11.30 -21.22 -20.50
C LEU A 83 10.43 -22.43 -20.88
N SER A 84 10.99 -23.40 -21.60
CA SER A 84 10.30 -24.65 -21.94
C SER A 84 10.03 -25.50 -20.71
N ALA A 85 11.04 -25.68 -19.85
CA ALA A 85 10.92 -26.40 -18.59
C ALA A 85 9.97 -25.70 -17.61
N PHE A 86 10.00 -24.36 -17.57
CA PHE A 86 9.08 -23.54 -16.78
C PHE A 86 7.63 -23.73 -17.26
N ARG A 87 7.38 -23.69 -18.57
CA ARG A 87 6.06 -23.96 -19.15
C ARG A 87 5.58 -25.37 -18.79
N GLN A 88 6.44 -26.39 -18.95
CA GLN A 88 6.10 -27.76 -18.59
C GLN A 88 5.80 -27.90 -17.08
N GLY A 89 6.55 -27.20 -16.23
CA GLY A 89 6.31 -27.14 -14.79
C GLY A 89 4.97 -26.49 -14.42
N LEU A 90 4.52 -25.49 -15.17
CA LEU A 90 3.20 -24.90 -15.01
C LEU A 90 2.08 -25.82 -15.51
N VAL A 91 2.29 -26.58 -16.60
CA VAL A 91 1.30 -27.56 -17.08
C VAL A 91 1.13 -28.71 -16.09
N THR A 92 2.23 -29.18 -15.51
CA THR A 92 2.26 -30.35 -14.60
C THR A 92 1.97 -30.00 -13.14
N GLY A 93 1.91 -28.72 -12.79
CA GLY A 93 1.71 -28.29 -11.40
C GLY A 93 2.91 -28.60 -10.49
N SER A 94 4.12 -28.38 -11.00
CA SER A 94 5.35 -28.74 -10.31
C SER A 94 5.68 -27.77 -9.17
N LYS A 95 5.80 -28.30 -7.94
CA LYS A 95 6.18 -27.55 -6.74
C LYS A 95 7.42 -26.64 -6.91
N PRO A 96 8.56 -27.08 -7.46
CA PRO A 96 9.73 -26.23 -7.65
C PRO A 96 9.49 -25.03 -8.58
N VAL A 97 8.42 -25.06 -9.40
CA VAL A 97 8.03 -23.95 -10.26
C VAL A 97 6.98 -23.07 -9.60
N ILE A 98 5.96 -23.66 -8.97
CA ILE A 98 4.85 -22.88 -8.39
C ILE A 98 5.25 -22.18 -7.10
N HIS A 99 6.03 -22.80 -6.21
CA HIS A 99 6.40 -22.17 -4.94
C HIS A 99 7.15 -20.84 -5.13
N PRO A 100 8.18 -20.74 -6.01
CA PRO A 100 8.82 -19.45 -6.29
C PRO A 100 7.88 -18.41 -6.90
N VAL A 101 6.92 -18.83 -7.73
CA VAL A 101 5.91 -17.92 -8.31
C VAL A 101 5.00 -17.39 -7.22
N LEU A 102 4.42 -18.26 -6.39
CA LEU A 102 3.56 -17.86 -5.26
C LEU A 102 4.29 -16.93 -4.31
N TYR A 103 5.51 -17.28 -3.92
CA TYR A 103 6.34 -16.44 -3.05
C TYR A 103 6.47 -15.02 -3.62
N TRP A 104 6.81 -14.91 -4.90
CA TRP A 104 6.99 -13.62 -5.57
C TRP A 104 5.69 -12.82 -5.72
N LEU A 105 4.57 -13.49 -6.01
CA LEU A 105 3.26 -12.84 -6.13
C LEU A 105 2.82 -12.25 -4.78
N LEU A 106 2.95 -13.05 -3.72
CA LEU A 106 2.51 -12.70 -2.37
C LEU A 106 3.37 -11.62 -1.69
N GLN A 107 4.62 -11.44 -2.12
CA GLN A 107 5.49 -10.37 -1.63
C GLN A 107 4.97 -8.96 -1.98
N ARG A 108 4.29 -8.81 -3.13
CA ARG A 108 3.96 -7.50 -3.70
C ARG A 108 2.56 -7.44 -4.32
N THR A 109 1.59 -8.09 -3.69
CA THR A 109 0.23 -8.22 -4.20
C THR A 109 -0.40 -6.87 -4.59
N ASN A 110 -0.23 -5.82 -3.78
CA ASN A 110 -0.81 -4.49 -4.06
C ASN A 110 -0.19 -3.82 -5.29
N GLU A 111 1.14 -3.91 -5.45
CA GLU A 111 1.83 -3.38 -6.62
C GLU A 111 1.43 -4.15 -7.88
N LEU A 112 1.29 -5.47 -7.78
CA LEU A 112 0.90 -6.33 -8.88
C LEU A 112 -0.55 -6.10 -9.30
N LYS A 113 -1.48 -5.88 -8.36
CA LYS A 113 -2.85 -5.45 -8.63
C LYS A 113 -2.88 -4.16 -9.45
N LYS A 114 -2.11 -3.15 -9.02
CA LYS A 114 -1.97 -1.89 -9.76
C LYS A 114 -1.38 -2.12 -11.14
N ARG A 115 -0.37 -2.97 -11.26
CA ARG A 115 0.26 -3.30 -12.55
C ARG A 115 -0.70 -4.01 -13.50
N ALA A 116 -1.46 -4.99 -13.02
CA ALA A 116 -2.48 -5.69 -13.80
C ALA A 116 -3.58 -4.73 -14.27
N TYR A 117 -4.05 -3.86 -13.38
CA TYR A 117 -5.00 -2.79 -13.71
C TYR A 117 -4.47 -1.87 -14.82
N LEU A 118 -3.23 -1.37 -14.68
CA LEU A 118 -2.61 -0.48 -15.66
C LEU A 118 -2.38 -1.19 -17.00
N ALA A 119 -1.99 -2.46 -16.98
CA ALA A 119 -1.74 -3.23 -18.19
C ALA A 119 -3.00 -3.34 -19.08
N ARG A 120 -4.20 -3.38 -18.49
CA ARG A 120 -5.46 -3.34 -19.25
C ARG A 120 -5.58 -2.13 -20.18
N PHE A 121 -4.97 -1.01 -19.80
CA PHE A 121 -5.10 0.27 -20.51
C PHE A 121 -3.83 0.69 -21.23
N LEU A 122 -2.67 0.18 -20.80
CA LEU A 122 -1.36 0.61 -21.30
C LEU A 122 -0.67 -0.42 -22.21
N VAL A 123 -1.18 -1.64 -22.30
CA VAL A 123 -0.71 -2.59 -23.32
C VAL A 123 -1.28 -2.11 -24.66
N LYS A 124 -0.40 -1.54 -25.50
CA LYS A 124 -0.76 -1.04 -26.81
C LYS A 124 -1.27 -2.18 -27.69
N LEU A 125 -2.34 -1.93 -28.42
CA LEU A 125 -2.70 -2.72 -29.58
C LEU A 125 -1.71 -2.38 -30.70
N GLU A 126 -0.91 -3.34 -31.15
CA GLU A 126 -0.05 -3.14 -32.32
C GLU A 126 -0.90 -3.22 -33.59
N VAL A 127 -1.12 -2.06 -34.23
CA VAL A 127 -1.81 -1.96 -35.52
C VAL A 127 -0.75 -2.10 -36.63
N PRO A 128 -0.84 -3.10 -37.52
CA PRO A 128 0.11 -3.25 -38.62
C PRO A 128 0.12 -2.02 -39.54
N ALA A 129 1.30 -1.69 -40.06
CA ALA A 129 1.51 -0.49 -40.89
C ALA A 129 0.65 -0.48 -42.17
N GLU A 130 0.25 -1.65 -42.67
CA GLU A 130 -0.63 -1.79 -43.83
C GLU A 130 -2.02 -1.19 -43.57
N PHE A 131 -2.55 -1.32 -42.36
CA PHE A 131 -3.85 -0.75 -41.99
C PHE A 131 -3.76 0.73 -41.66
N LEU A 132 -2.58 1.23 -41.27
CA LEU A 132 -2.34 2.65 -41.02
C LEU A 132 -2.23 3.49 -42.29
N GLN A 133 -2.28 2.88 -43.47
CA GLN A 133 -2.36 3.60 -44.75
C GLN A 133 -3.74 4.20 -45.00
N ASP A 134 -4.77 3.67 -44.34
CA ASP A 134 -6.09 4.27 -44.34
C ASP A 134 -6.11 5.46 -43.37
N ASP A 135 -6.36 6.65 -43.91
CA ASP A 135 -6.38 7.91 -43.13
C ASP A 135 -7.33 7.84 -41.93
N THR A 136 -8.47 7.16 -42.07
CA THR A 136 -9.45 7.04 -40.97
C THR A 136 -8.91 6.17 -39.83
N VAL A 137 -8.22 5.07 -40.17
CA VAL A 137 -7.60 4.16 -39.20
C VAL A 137 -6.43 4.85 -38.51
N ALA A 138 -5.62 5.61 -39.27
CA ALA A 138 -4.52 6.39 -38.74
C ALA A 138 -5.00 7.44 -37.73
N ASP A 139 -6.08 8.17 -38.06
CA ASP A 139 -6.68 9.17 -37.18
C ASP A 139 -7.23 8.54 -35.88
N PHE A 140 -7.93 7.40 -35.97
CA PHE A 140 -8.41 6.68 -34.80
C PHE A 140 -7.26 6.16 -33.93
N ASN A 141 -6.20 5.63 -34.53
CA ASN A 141 -5.03 5.15 -33.79
C ASN A 141 -4.35 6.31 -33.05
N LYS A 142 -4.26 7.50 -33.68
CA LYS A 142 -3.74 8.71 -33.04
C LYS A 142 -4.60 9.14 -31.84
N GLN A 143 -5.93 9.20 -32.00
CA GLN A 143 -6.84 9.52 -30.90
C GLN A 143 -6.73 8.52 -29.74
N TYR A 144 -6.58 7.23 -30.05
CA TYR A 144 -6.33 6.17 -29.08
C TYR A 144 -5.02 6.41 -28.30
N GLU A 145 -3.93 6.78 -28.98
CA GLU A 145 -2.66 7.11 -28.34
C GLU A 145 -2.75 8.35 -27.44
N GLU A 146 -3.45 9.39 -27.89
CA GLU A 146 -3.70 10.59 -27.09
C GLU A 146 -4.50 10.28 -25.83
N LEU A 147 -5.57 9.47 -25.94
CA LEU A 147 -6.36 9.02 -24.78
C LEU A 147 -5.54 8.17 -23.81
N MET A 148 -4.67 7.29 -24.30
CA MET A 148 -3.76 6.53 -23.46
C MET A 148 -2.81 7.44 -22.67
N GLU A 149 -2.28 8.49 -23.30
CA GLU A 149 -1.38 9.44 -22.63
C GLU A 149 -2.13 10.30 -21.60
N ALA A 150 -3.33 10.76 -21.94
CA ALA A 150 -4.22 11.45 -21.00
C ALA A 150 -4.52 10.57 -19.77
N PHE A 151 -4.82 9.29 -19.97
CA PHE A 151 -5.02 8.32 -18.88
C PHE A 151 -3.77 8.20 -17.99
N LYS A 152 -2.57 8.13 -18.56
CA LYS A 152 -1.33 8.07 -17.76
C LYS A 152 -1.16 9.29 -16.87
N ASN A 153 -1.43 10.49 -17.40
CA ASN A 153 -1.29 11.73 -16.65
C ASN A 153 -2.32 11.82 -15.53
N LEU A 154 -3.59 11.59 -15.84
CA LEU A 154 -4.67 11.59 -14.85
C LEU A 154 -4.43 10.54 -13.75
N HIS A 155 -4.01 9.33 -14.12
CA HIS A 155 -3.69 8.29 -13.15
C HIS A 155 -2.51 8.68 -12.25
N LYS A 156 -1.46 9.34 -12.79
CA LYS A 156 -0.33 9.83 -11.98
C LYS A 156 -0.79 10.88 -10.98
N GLU A 157 -1.59 11.85 -11.41
CA GLU A 157 -2.16 12.90 -10.56
C GLU A 157 -3.05 12.32 -9.47
N HIS A 158 -3.96 11.40 -9.83
CA HIS A 158 -4.83 10.72 -8.87
C HIS A 158 -4.01 10.03 -7.76
N GLU A 159 -2.91 9.36 -8.15
CA GLU A 159 -2.11 8.65 -7.17
C GLU A 159 -1.29 9.58 -6.26
N GLN A 160 -0.84 10.71 -6.78
CA GLN A 160 -0.24 11.76 -5.96
C GLN A 160 -1.23 12.32 -4.93
N LEU A 161 -2.47 12.58 -5.36
CA LEU A 161 -3.55 13.06 -4.47
C LEU A 161 -3.96 12.01 -3.43
N LYS A 162 -3.95 10.73 -3.78
CA LYS A 162 -4.25 9.66 -2.84
C LYS A 162 -3.20 9.56 -1.73
N ILE A 163 -1.92 9.76 -2.07
CA ILE A 163 -0.83 9.79 -1.10
C ILE A 163 -0.96 11.03 -0.20
N SER A 164 -1.29 12.20 -0.75
CA SER A 164 -1.47 13.42 0.06
C SER A 164 -2.69 13.36 0.99
N GLY A 165 -3.73 12.61 0.62
CA GLY A 165 -4.93 12.41 1.44
C GLY A 165 -4.69 11.76 2.80
N LEU A 166 -3.64 10.94 2.95
CA LEU A 166 -3.25 10.32 4.23
C LEU A 166 -2.96 11.38 5.31
N SER A 167 -2.35 12.50 4.92
CA SER A 167 -2.06 13.63 5.81
C SER A 167 -3.33 14.24 6.42
N THR A 168 -4.45 14.25 5.68
CA THR A 168 -5.72 14.81 6.19
C THR A 168 -6.34 13.98 7.30
N ALA A 169 -6.13 12.66 7.30
CA ALA A 169 -6.63 11.78 8.36
C ALA A 169 -5.84 11.96 9.66
N GLU A 170 -4.54 12.16 9.56
CA GLU A 170 -3.66 12.48 10.70
C GLU A 170 -4.02 13.84 11.29
N ILE A 171 -4.16 14.88 10.45
CA ILE A 171 -4.60 16.22 10.90
C ILE A 171 -5.95 16.15 11.63
N ARG A 172 -6.92 15.36 11.15
CA ARG A 172 -8.21 15.17 11.84
C ARG A 172 -8.06 14.51 13.22
N ARG A 173 -7.17 13.52 13.35
CA ARG A 173 -6.89 12.89 14.65
C ARG A 173 -6.26 13.89 15.62
N ASP A 174 -5.30 14.68 15.14
CA ASP A 174 -4.63 15.69 15.96
C ASP A 174 -5.61 16.77 16.42
N ILE A 175 -6.50 17.25 15.53
CA ILE A 175 -7.57 18.18 15.91
C ILE A 175 -8.46 17.57 17.00
N SER A 176 -8.88 16.31 16.84
CA SER A 176 -9.73 15.64 17.82
C SER A 176 -9.03 15.50 19.18
N ALA A 177 -7.75 15.14 19.19
CA ALA A 177 -6.94 15.06 20.41
C ALA A 177 -6.79 16.43 21.08
N MET A 178 -6.50 17.49 20.31
CA MET A 178 -6.42 18.86 20.83
C MET A 178 -7.75 19.36 21.40
N GLU A 179 -8.86 18.99 20.77
CA GLU A 179 -10.21 19.31 21.27
C GLU A 179 -10.49 18.61 22.60
N GLU A 180 -10.15 17.32 22.72
CA GLU A 180 -10.26 16.58 23.98
C GLU A 180 -9.39 17.18 25.09
N GLU A 181 -8.13 17.53 24.80
CA GLU A 181 -7.24 18.19 25.75
C GLU A 181 -7.80 19.53 26.22
N LYS A 182 -8.29 20.35 25.28
CA LYS A 182 -8.94 21.63 25.60
C LYS A 182 -10.12 21.42 26.53
N ASP A 183 -10.95 20.41 26.27
CA ASP A 183 -12.11 20.09 27.09
C ASP A 183 -11.72 19.66 28.51
N GLN A 184 -10.69 18.81 28.63
CA GLN A 184 -10.13 18.38 29.91
C GLN A 184 -9.53 19.56 30.70
N LEU A 185 -8.74 20.41 30.06
CA LEU A 185 -8.18 21.63 30.65
C LEU A 185 -9.28 22.57 31.12
N SER A 186 -10.32 22.76 30.32
CA SER A 186 -11.45 23.64 30.66
C SER A 186 -12.20 23.12 31.89
N LYS A 187 -12.48 21.81 31.96
CA LYS A 187 -13.08 21.17 33.15
C LYS A 187 -12.19 21.29 34.38
N ARG A 188 -10.86 21.16 34.23
CA ARG A 188 -9.91 21.30 35.34
C ARG A 188 -9.82 22.74 35.86
N VAL A 189 -9.79 23.71 34.95
CA VAL A 189 -9.83 25.14 35.28
C VAL A 189 -11.13 25.48 36.03
N GLU A 190 -12.27 24.97 35.56
CA GLU A 190 -13.56 25.22 36.20
C GLU A 190 -13.63 24.66 37.62
N ARG A 191 -13.11 23.43 37.84
CA ARG A 191 -12.99 22.85 39.19
C ARG A 191 -12.07 23.67 40.09
N LEU A 192 -10.96 24.18 39.56
CA LEU A 192 -10.04 25.04 40.33
C LEU A 192 -10.67 26.38 40.68
N LYS A 193 -11.36 27.03 39.73
CA LYS A 193 -12.09 28.29 39.98
C LYS A 193 -13.08 28.15 41.12
N LYS A 194 -13.93 27.12 41.10
CA LYS A 194 -14.89 26.84 42.18
C LYS A 194 -14.23 26.69 43.56
N ARG A 195 -13.04 26.09 43.63
CA ARG A 195 -12.26 25.96 44.88
C ARG A 195 -11.61 27.28 45.32
N VAL A 196 -11.30 28.17 44.40
CA VAL A 196 -10.67 29.47 44.70
C VAL A 196 -11.72 30.49 45.14
N GLU A 197 -12.92 30.43 44.57
CA GLU A 197 -14.06 31.30 44.94
C GLU A 197 -14.45 31.17 46.42
N THR A 198 -14.19 30.03 47.07
CA THR A 198 -14.45 29.85 48.50
C THR A 198 -13.49 30.63 49.41
N VAL A 199 -12.41 31.19 48.86
CA VAL A 199 -11.42 31.96 49.62
C VAL A 199 -11.82 33.45 49.68
N GLN A 200 -11.67 34.08 50.83
CA GLN A 200 -11.92 35.52 50.98
C GLN A 200 -10.95 36.34 50.13
N ASN A 201 -11.42 37.43 49.53
CA ASN A 201 -10.64 38.30 48.63
C ASN A 201 -9.95 37.55 47.46
N HIS A 202 -10.53 36.43 47.00
CA HIS A 202 -9.96 35.58 45.96
C HIS A 202 -9.60 36.31 44.66
N GLN A 203 -10.41 37.29 44.22
CA GLN A 203 -10.12 38.08 43.01
C GLN A 203 -8.79 38.83 43.12
N ARG A 204 -8.55 39.51 44.25
CA ARG A 204 -7.31 40.26 44.48
C ARG A 204 -6.10 39.33 44.63
N MET A 205 -6.28 38.16 45.26
CA MET A 205 -5.21 37.16 45.36
C MET A 205 -4.87 36.52 44.01
N LEU A 206 -5.87 36.23 43.16
CA LEU A 206 -5.64 35.72 41.81
C LEU A 206 -4.87 36.72 40.95
N GLU A 207 -5.17 38.01 41.08
CA GLU A 207 -4.47 39.07 40.37
C GLU A 207 -3.01 39.19 40.81
N ILE A 208 -2.74 39.17 42.12
CA ILE A 208 -1.38 39.16 42.67
C ILE A 208 -0.62 37.88 42.23
N ALA A 209 -1.27 36.71 42.29
CA ALA A 209 -0.67 35.46 41.86
C ALA A 209 -0.34 35.46 40.35
N ARG A 210 -1.20 36.07 39.52
CA ARG A 210 -0.94 36.25 38.08
C ARG A 210 0.26 37.16 37.84
N GLN A 211 0.37 38.27 38.56
CA GLN A 211 1.52 39.17 38.49
C GLN A 211 2.82 38.46 38.89
N LEU A 212 2.81 37.73 40.01
CA LEU A 212 3.96 36.94 40.46
C LEU A 212 4.37 35.87 39.43
N ARG A 213 3.40 35.20 38.79
CA ARG A 213 3.68 34.22 37.73
C ARG A 213 4.39 34.87 36.54
N LEU A 214 3.89 36.02 36.07
CA LEU A 214 4.48 36.73 34.93
C LEU A 214 5.91 37.22 35.23
N GLU A 215 6.17 37.72 36.44
CA GLU A 215 7.52 38.14 36.81
C GLU A 215 8.49 36.96 36.94
N LYS A 216 8.04 35.80 37.43
CA LYS A 216 8.84 34.56 37.42
C LYS A 216 9.14 34.07 36.00
N GLU A 217 8.15 34.08 35.10
CA GLU A 217 8.35 33.71 33.69
C GLU A 217 9.36 34.66 33.00
N ARG A 218 9.33 35.96 33.33
CA ARG A 218 10.33 36.94 32.88
C ARG A 218 11.72 36.66 33.44
N GLU A 219 11.83 36.40 34.73
CA GLU A 219 13.09 36.07 35.38
C GLU A 219 13.74 34.85 34.72
N GLU A 220 12.96 33.80 34.46
CA GLU A 220 13.42 32.57 33.83
C GLU A 220 13.86 32.78 32.37
N SER A 221 13.11 33.57 31.60
CA SER A 221 13.48 33.95 30.23
C SER A 221 14.78 34.78 30.18
N LEU A 222 14.94 35.74 31.10
CA LEU A 222 16.17 36.53 31.22
C LEU A 222 17.37 35.68 31.65
N ALA A 223 17.14 34.70 32.53
CA ALA A 223 18.17 33.75 32.94
C ALA A 223 18.64 32.88 31.76
N GLN A 224 17.70 32.36 30.96
CA GLN A 224 18.01 31.62 29.73
C GLN A 224 18.79 32.50 28.74
N GLN A 225 18.32 33.71 28.43
CA GLN A 225 19.04 34.63 27.54
C GLN A 225 20.46 34.94 28.03
N LYS A 226 20.64 35.15 29.33
CA LYS A 226 21.96 35.39 29.92
C LYS A 226 22.88 34.17 29.77
N GLN A 227 22.34 32.97 29.90
CA GLN A 227 23.09 31.73 29.70
C GLN A 227 23.46 31.53 28.23
N GLU A 228 22.52 31.77 27.31
CA GLU A 228 22.76 31.73 25.86
C GLU A 228 23.84 32.74 25.44
N GLN A 229 23.74 33.99 25.89
CA GLN A 229 24.75 35.03 25.61
C GLN A 229 26.13 34.65 26.16
N LYS A 230 26.21 34.09 27.38
CA LYS A 230 27.47 33.58 27.91
C LYS A 230 28.04 32.46 27.05
N SER A 231 27.19 31.54 26.59
CA SER A 231 27.64 30.43 25.73
C SER A 231 28.11 30.91 24.35
N GLN A 232 27.50 31.97 23.81
CA GLN A 232 27.89 32.57 22.53
C GLN A 232 29.17 33.41 22.62
N VAL A 233 29.48 34.01 23.78
CA VAL A 233 30.72 34.78 23.99
C VAL A 233 31.91 33.88 24.36
N LEU A 234 31.64 32.67 24.84
CA LEU A 234 32.64 31.63 25.16
C LEU A 234 32.95 30.69 23.98
N ALA A 235 32.22 30.80 22.87
CA ALA A 235 32.45 30.09 21.61
C ALA A 235 33.28 30.97 20.65
#